data_AF-A0A2K3LQL4-F1
#
_entry.id   AF-A0A2K3LQL4-F1
#
_cell.length_a   1.000
_cell.length_b   1.000
_cell.length_c   1.000
_cell.angle_alpha   90.00
_cell.angle_beta   90.00
_cell.angle_gamma   90.00
#
_symmetry.space_group_name_H-M   'P 1'
#
loop_
_entity.id
_entity.type
_entity.pdbx_description
1 polymer ?
#
loop_
_entity_poly.entity_id
_entity_poly.type
_entity_poly.pdbx_seq_one_letter_code
_entity_poly.pdbx_strand_id
1 'polypeptide(L)'
;MFFSLDFIGPGCSSIGQGAFTEHGPFQPTRKGGLVKNQYSWNRVANMLYLESPVAANMLYLDSPASVGFSYSTNKSFYDLLNDELTARDNLVFLRGWFTKFPQYKDNDFFITGEDYAGHFAPQLAHLILQGKTKINLKGIAIGNPHLEFNTDTNSKTDFLWAHGLISDKTYGMLLKLCNYSQISREYRNLTTESNICRKVAIQVAKEVI
;
A
#
# COMPACT_ATOMS: atom_id res chain seq x y z
N MET A 1 23.52 -11.29 -3.69
CA MET A 1 22.71 -10.09 -4.03
C MET A 1 21.32 -10.59 -4.35
N PHE A 2 20.32 -10.18 -3.57
CA PHE A 2 18.93 -10.68 -3.69
C PHE A 2 18.10 -9.79 -4.61
N PHE A 3 16.94 -10.26 -5.05
CA PHE A 3 16.02 -9.54 -5.95
C PHE A 3 14.77 -9.12 -5.18
N SER A 4 14.36 -7.85 -5.25
CA SER A 4 13.20 -7.32 -4.52
C SER A 4 12.19 -6.68 -5.46
N LEU A 5 10.91 -7.03 -5.30
CA LEU A 5 9.78 -6.37 -5.93
C LEU A 5 9.16 -5.39 -4.95
N ASP A 6 8.94 -4.13 -5.34
CA ASP A 6 8.41 -3.10 -4.46
C ASP A 6 7.01 -2.57 -4.87
N PHE A 7 6.12 -2.41 -3.88
CA PHE A 7 4.74 -1.90 -3.99
C PHE A 7 4.45 -0.77 -3.00
N ILE A 8 3.65 0.22 -3.40
CA ILE A 8 3.26 1.33 -2.53
C ILE A 8 1.77 1.57 -2.66
N GLY A 9 1.02 1.42 -1.56
CA GLY A 9 -0.38 1.80 -1.42
C GLY A 9 -1.31 1.32 -2.56
N PRO A 10 -2.61 1.62 -2.52
CA PRO A 10 -3.49 1.41 -3.66
C PRO A 10 -3.53 2.69 -4.49
N GLY A 11 -3.19 2.61 -5.78
CA GLY A 11 -3.22 3.76 -6.67
C GLY A 11 -1.94 4.63 -6.67
N CYS A 12 -0.99 4.36 -5.79
CA CYS A 12 0.31 5.04 -5.76
C CYS A 12 1.33 4.33 -6.67
N SER A 13 2.24 5.11 -7.25
CA SER A 13 3.27 4.63 -8.17
C SER A 13 4.52 4.20 -7.43
N SER A 14 4.92 2.93 -7.55
CA SER A 14 6.16 2.37 -6.99
C SER A 14 7.42 3.05 -7.56
N ILE A 15 7.37 3.52 -8.81
CA ILE A 15 8.42 4.33 -9.43
C ILE A 15 8.40 5.73 -8.85
N GLY A 16 7.23 6.37 -8.82
CA GLY A 16 7.07 7.75 -8.36
C GLY A 16 7.51 7.92 -6.91
N GLN A 17 7.09 7.03 -6.02
CA GLN A 17 7.36 7.13 -4.60
C GLN A 17 8.58 6.29 -4.19
N GLY A 18 8.59 4.98 -4.47
CA GLY A 18 9.66 4.08 -4.02
C GLY A 18 11.00 4.36 -4.71
N ALA A 19 10.99 4.38 -6.04
CA ALA A 19 12.22 4.56 -6.81
C ALA A 19 12.76 5.99 -6.72
N PHE A 20 11.91 7.01 -6.78
CA PHE A 20 12.35 8.39 -6.85
C PHE A 20 12.36 9.14 -5.53
N THR A 21 11.52 8.80 -4.55
CA THR A 21 11.44 9.58 -3.29
C THR A 21 11.99 8.86 -2.07
N GLU A 22 12.05 7.53 -2.11
CA GLU A 22 12.46 6.73 -0.95
C GLU A 22 13.85 6.12 -1.17
N HIS A 23 13.90 4.88 -1.66
CA HIS A 23 15.09 4.02 -1.59
C HIS A 23 15.68 3.65 -2.94
N GLY A 24 15.22 4.24 -4.04
CA GLY A 24 15.86 4.04 -5.34
C GLY A 24 17.17 4.82 -5.51
N PRO A 25 17.89 4.56 -6.62
CA PRO A 25 19.26 5.03 -6.82
C PRO A 25 19.38 6.54 -7.01
N PHE A 26 18.29 7.22 -7.39
CA PHE A 26 18.28 8.63 -7.72
C PHE A 26 17.04 9.31 -7.16
N GLN A 27 17.20 10.55 -6.70
CA GLN A 27 16.12 11.38 -6.18
C GLN A 27 15.96 12.65 -7.03
N PRO A 28 14.73 13.09 -7.32
CA PRO A 28 14.48 14.31 -8.07
C PRO A 28 14.80 15.53 -7.22
N THR A 29 15.34 16.57 -7.85
CA THR A 29 15.57 17.85 -7.17
C THR A 29 14.46 18.85 -7.46
N ARG A 30 14.25 19.82 -6.56
CA ARG A 30 13.29 20.91 -6.76
C ARG A 30 13.55 21.75 -8.01
N LYS A 31 14.80 21.78 -8.51
CA LYS A 31 15.21 22.57 -9.69
C LYS A 31 15.16 21.75 -10.98
N GLY A 32 14.64 20.52 -10.93
CA GLY A 32 14.76 19.54 -12.01
C GLY A 32 16.08 18.75 -11.94
N GLY A 33 16.12 17.62 -12.63
CA GLY A 33 17.26 16.69 -12.60
C GLY A 33 17.26 15.73 -11.42
N LEU A 34 18.30 14.89 -11.38
CA LEU A 34 18.43 13.77 -10.43
C LEU A 34 19.74 13.88 -9.63
N VAL A 35 19.68 13.56 -8.34
CA VAL A 35 20.85 13.38 -7.47
C VAL A 35 20.94 11.93 -7.02
N LYS A 36 22.16 11.42 -6.83
CA LYS A 36 22.37 10.03 -6.39
C LYS A 36 21.97 9.86 -4.93
N ASN A 37 21.15 8.86 -4.66
CA ASN A 37 20.83 8.43 -3.30
C ASN A 37 21.96 7.55 -2.74
N GLN A 38 22.64 8.02 -1.69
CA GLN A 38 23.75 7.27 -1.09
C GLN A 38 23.27 6.02 -0.32
N TYR A 39 22.01 6.01 0.11
CA TYR A 39 21.37 4.96 0.90
C TYR A 39 20.44 4.05 0.07
N SER A 40 20.58 4.09 -1.26
CA SER A 40 19.75 3.28 -2.15
C SER A 40 19.85 1.79 -1.85
N TRP A 41 18.71 1.10 -1.85
CA TRP A 41 18.63 -0.34 -1.64
C TRP A 41 19.28 -1.12 -2.79
N ASN A 42 19.38 -0.52 -3.97
CA ASN A 42 20.03 -1.15 -5.12
C ASN A 42 21.55 -1.37 -4.94
N ARG A 43 22.14 -0.87 -3.84
CA ARG A 43 23.53 -1.13 -3.48
C ARG A 43 23.77 -2.56 -3.00
N VAL A 44 22.73 -3.23 -2.48
CA VAL A 44 22.82 -4.58 -1.91
C VAL A 44 21.82 -5.56 -2.53
N ALA A 45 20.88 -5.06 -3.33
CA ALA A 45 19.85 -5.83 -4.00
C ALA A 45 19.65 -5.41 -5.47
N ASN A 46 19.11 -6.31 -6.28
CA ASN A 46 18.53 -5.98 -7.56
C ASN A 46 17.08 -5.54 -7.32
N MET A 47 16.78 -4.26 -7.52
CA MET A 47 15.45 -3.68 -7.22
C MET A 47 14.59 -3.63 -8.48
N LEU A 48 13.36 -4.13 -8.37
CA LEU A 48 12.32 -4.01 -9.38
C LEU A 48 11.12 -3.26 -8.77
N TYR A 49 10.80 -2.12 -9.36
CA TYR A 49 9.65 -1.30 -8.98
C TYR A 49 8.50 -1.63 -9.94
N LEU A 50 7.40 -2.16 -9.42
CA LEU A 50 6.27 -2.58 -10.23
C LEU A 50 5.10 -1.62 -10.07
N GLU A 51 4.74 -1.00 -11.19
CA GLU A 51 3.47 -0.29 -11.36
C GLU A 51 2.37 -1.33 -11.59
N SER A 52 1.68 -1.75 -10.54
CA SER A 52 0.54 -2.65 -10.68
C SER A 52 -0.75 -1.85 -10.81
N PRO A 53 -1.66 -2.17 -11.75
CA PRO A 53 -2.98 -1.55 -11.76
C PRO A 53 -3.70 -1.91 -10.46
N VAL A 54 -4.11 -0.89 -9.72
CA VAL A 54 -4.97 -1.04 -8.55
C VAL A 54 -6.14 -0.10 -8.72
N ALA A 55 -7.35 -0.64 -8.82
CA ALA A 55 -8.54 0.08 -8.42
C ALA A 55 -9.28 -0.82 -7.45
N ALA A 56 -9.61 -0.28 -6.29
CA ALA A 56 -10.63 -0.86 -5.43
C ALA A 56 -11.07 0.23 -4.48
N ASN A 57 -12.08 1.01 -4.87
CA ASN A 57 -13.02 1.70 -3.97
C ASN A 57 -12.45 2.28 -2.65
N MET A 58 -11.20 2.73 -2.62
CA MET A 58 -10.58 3.27 -1.43
C MET A 58 -10.85 4.77 -1.43
N LEU A 59 -12.10 5.15 -1.16
CA LEU A 59 -12.61 6.41 -0.58
C LEU A 59 -12.11 7.78 -1.11
N TYR A 60 -11.13 7.85 -1.99
CA TYR A 60 -10.38 9.06 -2.32
C TYR A 60 -10.07 9.19 -3.81
N LEU A 61 -10.49 8.22 -4.63
CA LEU A 61 -10.35 8.27 -6.08
C LEU A 61 -11.71 7.96 -6.72
N ASP A 62 -12.42 9.01 -7.14
CA ASP A 62 -13.65 8.95 -7.95
C ASP A 62 -13.40 8.44 -9.39
N SER A 63 -12.21 7.88 -9.65
CA SER A 63 -11.82 7.39 -10.97
C SER A 63 -11.02 6.10 -10.85
N PRO A 64 -11.37 5.05 -11.62
CA PRO A 64 -10.50 3.91 -11.79
C PRO A 64 -9.14 4.37 -12.33
N ALA A 65 -8.12 4.40 -11.46
CA ALA A 65 -6.83 4.97 -11.81
C ALA A 65 -5.90 3.88 -12.35
N SER A 66 -5.35 4.11 -13.55
CA SER A 66 -4.06 3.55 -13.94
C SER A 66 -3.00 4.00 -12.95
N VAL A 67 -2.10 3.11 -12.56
CA VAL A 67 -0.97 3.44 -11.67
C VAL A 67 0.25 3.79 -12.53
N GLY A 68 0.70 5.04 -12.41
CA GLY A 68 1.84 5.57 -13.15
C GLY A 68 1.72 5.38 -14.66
N PHE A 69 2.56 4.51 -15.21
CA PHE A 69 2.61 4.22 -16.65
C PHE A 69 1.88 2.92 -17.05
N SER A 70 1.35 2.16 -16.10
CA SER A 70 0.60 0.92 -16.37
C SER A 70 -0.82 1.23 -16.82
N TYR A 71 -1.27 0.64 -17.93
CA TYR A 71 -2.60 0.91 -18.48
C TYR A 71 -3.25 -0.34 -19.08
N SER A 72 -4.58 -0.33 -19.13
CA SER A 72 -5.41 -1.26 -19.90
C SER A 72 -6.05 -0.52 -21.08
N THR A 73 -6.09 -1.17 -22.25
CA THR A 73 -6.86 -0.70 -23.41
C THR A 73 -8.36 -0.91 -23.23
N ASN A 74 -8.76 -1.86 -22.39
CA ASN A 74 -10.15 -2.07 -22.01
C ASN A 74 -10.48 -1.23 -20.77
N LYS A 75 -11.28 -0.16 -20.92
CA LYS A 75 -11.63 0.73 -19.81
C LYS A 75 -12.50 0.06 -18.73
N SER A 76 -13.38 -0.88 -19.12
CA SER A 76 -14.22 -1.58 -18.13
C SER A 76 -13.43 -2.53 -17.24
N PHE A 77 -12.19 -2.85 -17.61
CA PHE A 77 -11.28 -3.62 -16.76
C PHE A 77 -11.08 -2.95 -15.40
N TYR A 78 -11.01 -1.62 -15.37
CA TYR A 78 -10.72 -0.92 -14.13
C TYR A 78 -11.89 -0.97 -13.12
N ASP A 79 -13.12 -1.21 -13.58
CA ASP A 79 -14.29 -1.41 -12.71
C ASP A 79 -14.28 -2.79 -12.02
N LEU A 80 -13.44 -3.73 -12.52
CA LEU A 80 -13.33 -5.09 -12.03
C LEU A 80 -12.16 -5.30 -11.07
N LEU A 81 -11.31 -4.30 -10.89
CA LEU A 81 -10.10 -4.42 -10.09
C LEU A 81 -10.47 -4.66 -8.60
N ASN A 82 -9.69 -5.55 -8.00
CA ASN A 82 -9.73 -5.91 -6.60
C ASN A 82 -8.40 -6.58 -6.24
N ASP A 83 -8.15 -6.79 -4.94
CA ASP A 83 -6.91 -7.38 -4.44
C ASP A 83 -6.55 -8.72 -5.13
N GLU A 84 -7.55 -9.58 -5.35
CA GLU A 84 -7.38 -10.91 -5.94
C GLU A 84 -6.92 -10.85 -7.40
N LEU A 85 -7.53 -9.96 -8.19
CA LEU A 85 -7.17 -9.72 -9.58
C LEU A 85 -5.77 -9.09 -9.67
N THR A 86 -5.48 -8.08 -8.85
CA THR A 86 -4.16 -7.45 -8.76
C THR A 86 -3.07 -8.46 -8.42
N ALA A 87 -3.30 -9.37 -7.46
CA ALA A 87 -2.33 -10.40 -7.11
C ALA A 87 -2.07 -11.38 -8.28
N ARG A 88 -3.11 -11.76 -9.03
CA ARG A 88 -2.97 -12.61 -10.23
C ARG A 88 -2.19 -11.92 -11.34
N ASP A 89 -2.51 -10.66 -11.63
CA ASP A 89 -1.82 -9.88 -12.67
C ASP A 89 -0.34 -9.67 -12.32
N ASN A 90 -0.03 -9.42 -11.05
CA ASN A 90 1.34 -9.36 -10.55
C ASN A 90 2.09 -10.67 -10.76
N LEU A 91 1.44 -11.82 -10.54
CA LEU A 91 2.04 -13.13 -10.80
C LEU A 91 2.28 -13.36 -12.31
N VAL A 92 1.33 -12.97 -13.18
CA VAL A 92 1.48 -13.05 -14.63
C VAL A 92 2.66 -12.19 -15.09
N PHE A 93 2.74 -10.95 -14.59
CA PHE A 93 3.87 -10.06 -14.84
C PHE A 93 5.19 -10.71 -14.43
N LEU A 94 5.31 -11.25 -13.20
CA LEU A 94 6.54 -11.89 -12.73
C LEU A 94 6.96 -13.08 -13.59
N ARG A 95 6.01 -13.92 -14.01
CA ARG A 95 6.28 -15.04 -14.93
C ARG A 95 6.84 -14.55 -16.27
N GLY A 96 6.26 -13.50 -16.83
CA GLY A 96 6.76 -12.86 -18.05
C GLY A 96 8.14 -12.24 -17.86
N TRP A 97 8.34 -11.54 -16.73
CA TRP A 97 9.60 -10.88 -16.39
C TRP A 97 10.74 -11.89 -16.26
N PHE A 98 10.57 -12.98 -15.49
CA PHE A 98 11.58 -14.03 -15.38
C PHE A 98 11.80 -14.80 -16.68
N THR A 99 10.80 -14.86 -17.56
CA THR A 99 11.00 -15.43 -18.91
C THR A 99 11.91 -14.54 -19.75
N LYS A 100 11.72 -13.22 -19.67
CA LYS A 100 12.54 -12.22 -20.38
C LYS A 100 13.93 -12.03 -19.77
N PHE A 101 14.06 -12.19 -18.45
CA PHE A 101 15.30 -12.02 -17.70
C PHE A 101 15.67 -13.32 -16.95
N PRO A 102 16.01 -14.40 -17.69
CA PRO A 102 16.24 -15.71 -17.10
C PRO A 102 17.43 -15.77 -16.13
N GLN A 103 18.38 -14.83 -16.25
CA GLN A 103 19.57 -14.77 -15.38
C GLN A 103 19.23 -14.47 -13.90
N TYR A 104 18.00 -14.04 -13.59
CA TYR A 104 17.56 -13.79 -12.21
C TYR A 104 16.74 -14.94 -11.61
N LYS A 105 16.44 -16.01 -12.37
CA LYS A 105 15.52 -17.07 -11.93
C LYS A 105 15.95 -17.77 -10.64
N ASP A 106 17.25 -17.99 -10.49
CA ASP A 106 17.82 -18.71 -9.34
C ASP A 106 18.17 -17.78 -8.17
N ASN A 107 18.03 -16.47 -8.34
CA ASN A 107 18.28 -15.52 -7.26
C ASN A 107 17.23 -15.66 -6.15
N ASP A 108 17.66 -15.42 -4.93
CA ASP A 108 16.75 -15.24 -3.81
C ASP A 108 15.81 -14.06 -4.10
N PHE A 109 14.51 -14.32 -4.07
CA PHE A 109 13.47 -13.36 -4.36
C PHE A 109 12.75 -12.92 -3.08
N PHE A 110 12.57 -11.62 -2.92
CA PHE A 110 11.82 -11.00 -1.83
C PHE A 110 10.73 -10.11 -2.41
N ILE A 111 9.62 -10.00 -1.68
CA ILE A 111 8.58 -9.02 -1.98
C ILE A 111 8.62 -7.97 -0.89
N THR A 112 8.83 -6.72 -1.27
CA THR A 112 8.79 -5.55 -0.39
C THR A 112 7.62 -4.66 -0.71
N GLY A 113 7.26 -3.79 0.23
CA GLY A 113 6.35 -2.69 -0.06
C GLY A 113 5.94 -1.93 1.18
N GLU A 114 5.09 -0.93 0.98
CA GLU A 114 4.61 -0.02 2.01
C GLU A 114 3.07 0.07 2.01
N ASP A 115 2.49 0.35 3.18
CA ASP A 115 1.08 0.71 3.34
C ASP A 115 0.15 -0.43 2.89
N TYR A 116 -0.67 -0.24 1.84
CA TYR A 116 -1.57 -1.27 1.33
C TYR A 116 -0.84 -2.44 0.64
N ALA A 117 0.49 -2.37 0.49
CA ALA A 117 1.30 -3.55 0.20
C ALA A 117 1.14 -4.64 1.29
N GLY A 118 0.64 -4.30 2.49
CA GLY A 118 0.17 -5.24 3.50
C GLY A 118 -0.88 -6.23 2.98
N HIS A 119 -1.64 -5.87 1.95
CA HIS A 119 -2.54 -6.76 1.21
C HIS A 119 -1.83 -7.43 0.02
N PHE A 120 -1.11 -6.67 -0.80
CA PHE A 120 -0.52 -7.19 -2.05
C PHE A 120 0.58 -8.22 -1.84
N ALA A 121 1.53 -7.92 -0.95
CA ALA A 121 2.70 -8.77 -0.73
C ALA A 121 2.32 -10.19 -0.25
N PRO A 122 1.50 -10.38 0.79
CA PRO A 122 1.13 -11.72 1.23
C PRO A 122 0.25 -12.47 0.21
N GLN A 123 -0.65 -11.79 -0.49
CA GLN A 123 -1.49 -12.43 -1.52
C GLN A 123 -0.66 -12.91 -2.72
N LEU A 124 0.28 -12.10 -3.20
CA LEU A 124 1.21 -12.51 -4.25
C LEU A 124 2.13 -13.64 -3.79
N ALA A 125 2.69 -13.54 -2.58
CA ALA A 125 3.51 -14.60 -1.99
C ALA A 125 2.74 -15.93 -1.93
N HIS A 126 1.48 -15.88 -1.51
CA HIS A 126 0.60 -17.05 -1.47
C HIS A 126 0.43 -17.71 -2.84
N LEU A 127 0.15 -16.91 -3.88
CA LEU A 127 0.02 -17.41 -5.26
C LEU A 127 1.33 -18.00 -5.81
N ILE A 128 2.48 -17.41 -5.46
CA ILE A 128 3.81 -17.92 -5.84
C ILE A 128 4.06 -19.31 -5.25
N LEU A 129 3.76 -19.47 -3.95
CA LEU A 129 3.94 -20.72 -3.21
C LEU A 129 2.98 -21.82 -3.69
N GLN A 130 1.73 -21.48 -4.01
CA GLN A 130 0.77 -22.45 -4.55
C GLN A 130 1.03 -22.83 -6.01
N GLY A 131 1.46 -21.88 -6.83
CA GLY A 131 1.39 -21.96 -8.29
C GLY A 131 2.44 -22.84 -8.98
N LYS A 132 3.13 -23.75 -8.26
CA LYS A 132 4.31 -24.52 -8.74
C LYS A 132 5.26 -23.63 -9.56
N THR A 133 5.43 -22.38 -9.13
CA THR A 133 6.27 -21.43 -9.84
C THR A 133 7.75 -21.78 -9.60
N LYS A 134 8.63 -21.39 -10.53
CA LYS A 134 10.09 -21.51 -10.35
C LYS A 134 10.69 -20.29 -9.63
N ILE A 135 9.88 -19.49 -8.96
CA ILE A 135 10.33 -18.27 -8.29
C ILE A 135 10.83 -18.65 -6.90
N ASN A 136 12.12 -18.41 -6.63
CA ASN A 136 12.77 -18.74 -5.36
C ASN A 136 12.44 -17.71 -4.25
N LEU A 137 11.17 -17.64 -3.86
CA LEU A 137 10.69 -16.72 -2.81
C LEU A 137 11.28 -17.08 -1.44
N LYS A 138 11.94 -16.10 -0.80
CA LYS A 138 12.58 -16.25 0.52
C LYS A 138 11.84 -15.53 1.64
N GLY A 139 11.10 -14.47 1.33
CA GLY A 139 10.36 -13.74 2.34
C GLY A 139 9.66 -12.51 1.80
N ILE A 140 8.90 -11.88 2.68
CA ILE A 140 8.26 -10.59 2.46
C ILE A 140 8.68 -9.62 3.56
N ALA A 141 8.82 -8.34 3.25
CA ALA A 141 9.07 -7.28 4.22
C ALA A 141 8.21 -6.07 3.90
N ILE A 142 7.42 -5.60 4.86
CA ILE A 142 6.38 -4.60 4.59
C ILE A 142 6.50 -3.46 5.60
N GLY A 143 6.70 -2.23 5.12
CA GLY A 143 6.76 -1.01 5.91
C GLY A 143 5.36 -0.47 6.19
N ASN A 144 5.09 -0.10 7.45
CA ASN A 144 3.84 0.54 7.86
C ASN A 144 2.56 -0.09 7.27
N PRO A 145 2.39 -1.43 7.34
CA PRO A 145 1.39 -2.14 6.55
C PRO A 145 -0.04 -1.86 7.03
N HIS A 146 -0.98 -1.86 6.08
CA HIS A 146 -2.38 -2.14 6.36
C HIS A 146 -2.61 -3.66 6.36
N LEU A 147 -2.96 -4.23 7.51
CA LEU A 147 -3.10 -5.68 7.73
C LEU A 147 -4.53 -6.06 8.10
N GLU A 148 -5.13 -5.37 9.08
CA GLU A 148 -6.49 -5.64 9.52
C GLU A 148 -7.19 -4.33 9.86
N PHE A 149 -8.27 -4.08 9.12
CA PHE A 149 -8.96 -2.80 9.13
C PHE A 149 -9.33 -2.29 10.53
N ASN A 150 -9.88 -3.13 11.41
CA ASN A 150 -10.29 -2.66 12.73
C ASN A 150 -9.11 -2.31 13.61
N THR A 151 -8.13 -3.20 13.68
CA THR A 151 -6.95 -3.09 14.53
C THR A 151 -6.15 -1.86 14.13
N ASP A 152 -5.84 -1.73 12.84
CA ASP A 152 -5.05 -0.62 12.32
C ASP A 152 -5.78 0.70 12.49
N THR A 153 -7.09 0.73 12.16
CA THR A 153 -7.88 1.96 12.24
C THR A 153 -8.11 2.39 13.69
N ASN A 154 -8.38 1.46 14.61
CA ASN A 154 -8.62 1.78 16.02
C ASN A 154 -7.34 2.15 16.77
N SER A 155 -6.17 1.66 16.35
CA SER A 155 -4.87 2.00 16.95
C SER A 155 -4.59 3.50 16.95
N LYS A 156 -5.19 4.25 16.01
CA LYS A 156 -5.13 5.72 15.96
C LYS A 156 -5.56 6.37 17.27
N THR A 157 -6.52 5.76 17.98
CA THR A 157 -7.01 6.24 19.27
C THR A 157 -5.88 6.33 20.28
N ASP A 158 -5.13 5.23 20.46
CA ASP A 158 -4.01 5.17 21.40
C ASP A 158 -2.83 6.00 20.89
N PHE A 159 -2.56 5.98 19.58
CA PHE A 159 -1.50 6.78 18.98
C PHE A 159 -1.70 8.28 19.25
N LEU A 160 -2.87 8.84 18.94
CA LEU A 160 -3.12 10.26 19.14
C LEU A 160 -3.04 10.66 20.61
N TRP A 161 -3.60 9.84 21.51
CA TRP A 161 -3.58 10.13 22.94
C TRP A 161 -2.16 10.05 23.54
N ALA A 162 -1.41 8.99 23.24
CA ALA A 162 -0.05 8.81 23.72
C ALA A 162 0.93 9.87 23.19
N HIS A 163 0.63 10.50 22.04
CA HIS A 163 1.40 11.60 21.48
C HIS A 163 0.88 12.99 21.88
N GLY A 164 -0.09 13.07 22.81
CA GLY A 164 -0.62 14.33 23.33
C GLY A 164 -1.42 15.14 22.31
N LEU A 165 -1.92 14.51 21.24
CA LEU A 165 -2.69 15.15 20.18
C LEU A 165 -4.18 15.25 20.50
N ILE A 166 -4.65 14.48 21.48
CA ILE A 166 -6.04 14.55 21.97
C ILE A 166 -6.11 14.53 23.49
N SER A 167 -7.16 15.12 24.04
CA SER A 167 -7.43 15.16 25.47
C SER A 167 -7.92 13.82 26.02
N ASP A 168 -7.77 13.60 27.33
CA ASP A 168 -8.34 12.42 28.04
C ASP A 168 -9.85 12.28 27.80
N LYS A 169 -10.55 13.42 27.67
CA LYS A 169 -11.97 13.45 27.35
C LYS A 169 -12.22 12.85 25.97
N THR A 170 -11.49 13.30 24.95
CA THR A 170 -11.63 12.80 23.57
C THR A 170 -11.20 11.35 23.45
N TYR A 171 -10.13 10.94 24.13
CA TYR A 171 -9.72 9.54 24.24
C TYR A 171 -10.84 8.67 24.86
N GLY A 172 -11.43 9.11 25.97
CA GLY A 172 -12.56 8.42 26.58
C GLY A 172 -13.80 8.31 25.67
N MET A 173 -14.05 9.33 24.82
CA MET A 173 -15.12 9.29 23.82
C MET A 173 -14.85 8.25 22.74
N LEU A 174 -13.62 8.16 22.23
CA LEU A 174 -13.23 7.16 21.22
C LEU A 174 -13.32 5.72 21.75
N LEU A 175 -12.97 5.49 23.02
CA LEU A 175 -13.05 4.17 23.64
C LEU A 175 -14.48 3.72 23.96
N LYS A 176 -15.36 4.64 24.38
CA LYS A 176 -16.68 4.29 24.93
C LYS A 176 -17.86 4.56 24.01
N LEU A 177 -17.75 5.55 23.12
CA LEU A 177 -18.88 6.04 22.33
C LEU A 177 -18.79 5.61 20.87
N CYS A 178 -17.66 5.87 20.22
CA CYS A 178 -17.47 5.49 18.82
C CYS A 178 -15.98 5.44 18.48
N ASN A 179 -15.47 4.26 18.17
CA ASN A 179 -14.08 4.08 17.77
C ASN A 179 -13.86 4.45 16.30
N TYR A 180 -12.61 4.62 15.91
CA TYR A 180 -12.25 5.03 14.55
C TYR A 180 -12.75 4.06 13.47
N SER A 181 -12.72 2.75 13.70
CA SER A 181 -13.17 1.77 12.71
C SER A 181 -14.67 1.89 12.42
N GLN A 182 -15.46 2.25 13.44
CA GLN A 182 -16.88 2.54 13.31
C GLN A 182 -17.10 3.87 12.58
N ILE A 183 -16.41 4.95 12.99
CA ILE A 183 -16.44 6.25 12.29
C ILE A 183 -16.17 6.05 10.79
N SER A 184 -15.11 5.34 10.44
CA SER A 184 -14.73 5.07 9.05
C SER A 184 -15.71 4.18 8.29
N ARG A 185 -16.48 3.30 8.94
CA ARG A 185 -17.56 2.53 8.29
C ARG A 185 -18.80 3.38 8.06
N GLU A 186 -19.19 4.16 9.05
CA GLU A 186 -20.37 5.03 8.97
C GLU A 186 -20.19 6.12 7.91
N TYR A 187 -18.99 6.71 7.83
CA TYR A 187 -18.65 7.66 6.76
C TYR A 187 -18.72 7.02 5.36
N ARG A 188 -18.33 5.75 5.23
CA ARG A 188 -18.43 5.01 3.95
C ARG A 188 -19.86 4.72 3.54
N ASN A 189 -20.74 4.45 4.50
CA ASN A 189 -22.07 3.94 4.18
C ASN A 189 -23.06 5.04 3.75
N LEU A 190 -22.68 6.34 3.72
CA LEU A 190 -23.41 7.54 3.24
C LEU A 190 -24.89 7.73 3.68
N THR A 191 -25.46 6.76 4.41
CA THR A 191 -26.88 6.60 4.71
C THR A 191 -27.11 6.38 6.21
N THR A 192 -26.04 6.18 6.99
CA THR A 192 -26.10 5.68 8.37
C THR A 192 -25.02 6.30 9.27
N GLU A 193 -24.74 7.60 9.13
CA GLU A 193 -23.89 8.27 10.12
C GLU A 193 -24.67 8.50 11.43
N SER A 194 -24.24 7.84 12.50
CA SER A 194 -24.78 8.05 13.83
C SER A 194 -24.44 9.45 14.33
N ASN A 195 -25.42 10.13 14.91
CA ASN A 195 -25.22 11.40 15.61
C ASN A 195 -24.11 11.32 16.68
N ILE A 196 -23.84 10.13 17.24
CA ILE A 196 -22.79 9.92 18.22
C ILE A 196 -21.42 9.92 17.53
N CYS A 197 -21.22 9.08 16.51
CA CYS A 197 -19.95 8.99 15.79
C CYS A 197 -19.58 10.30 15.12
N ARG A 198 -20.55 11.01 14.54
CA ARG A 198 -20.34 12.36 14.00
C ARG A 198 -19.82 13.34 15.05
N LYS A 199 -20.39 13.33 16.25
CA LYS A 199 -19.93 14.19 17.36
C LYS A 199 -18.52 13.84 17.80
N VAL A 200 -18.19 12.55 17.90
CA VAL A 200 -16.84 12.10 18.24
C VAL A 200 -15.85 12.54 17.15
N ALA A 201 -16.17 12.31 15.87
CA ALA A 201 -15.34 12.71 14.74
C ALA A 201 -15.09 14.23 14.70
N ILE A 202 -16.12 15.05 14.93
CA ILE A 202 -15.98 16.51 15.03
C ILE A 202 -15.10 16.91 16.20
N GLN A 203 -15.24 16.26 17.36
CA GLN A 203 -14.42 16.57 18.53
C GLN A 203 -12.95 16.26 18.28
N VAL A 204 -12.65 15.11 17.70
CA VAL A 204 -11.29 14.72 17.28
C VAL A 204 -10.72 15.76 16.30
N ALA A 205 -11.46 16.12 15.26
CA ALA A 205 -11.01 17.08 14.26
C ALA A 205 -10.67 18.47 14.84
N LYS A 206 -11.30 18.87 15.96
CA LYS A 206 -10.99 20.14 16.65
C LYS A 206 -9.67 20.12 17.42
N GLU A 207 -9.17 18.94 17.78
CA GLU A 207 -7.95 18.81 18.59
C GLU A 207 -6.72 18.51 17.74
N VAL A 208 -6.91 17.85 16.58
CA VAL A 208 -5.81 17.39 15.71
C VAL A 208 -5.47 18.39 14.59
N ILE A 209 -6.33 19.38 14.32
CA ILE A 209 -6.11 20.47 13.34
C ILE A 209 -5.71 21.74 14.08
#